data_AF-A0A6I3WZL5-F1
#
_entry.id   AF-A0A6I3WZL5-F1
#
_cell.length_a   1.000
_cell.length_b   1.000
_cell.length_c   1.000
_cell.angle_alpha   90.00
_cell.angle_beta   90.00
_cell.angle_gamma   90.00
#
_symmetry.space_group_name_H-M   'P 1'
#
loop_
_entity.id
_entity.type
_entity.pdbx_description
1 polymer ?
#
loop_
_entity_poly.entity_id
_entity_poly.type
_entity_poly.pdbx_seq_one_letter_code
_entity_poly.pdbx_strand_id
1 'polypeptide(L)'
;MTAPHGTHRHDDRGAALILAIGFILLISAIVGGLAALITSSLDNRGTLDTIRNRQYAADAGIQDAITQVRSVTNRTSALACDPSAPLTYVPFTTALNSSNIRVDCAKAFGVAGSTDNYVLAQRNVIFTACVDTGSACTTANVIIRAQVDFEQKYAGAVTTTFVQSWSVNQ
;
A
#
# COMPACT_ATOMS: atom_id res chain seq x y z
N MET A 1 56.55 9.05 72.54
CA MET A 1 56.54 9.11 71.07
C MET A 1 55.11 8.93 70.61
N THR A 2 54.42 10.02 70.31
CA THR A 2 53.01 10.04 69.91
C THR A 2 52.94 10.69 68.53
N ALA A 3 52.51 9.92 67.53
CA ALA A 3 52.35 10.39 66.16
C ALA A 3 51.04 11.19 66.01
N PRO A 4 51.02 12.31 65.27
CA PRO A 4 49.79 13.03 64.99
C PRO A 4 49.05 12.38 63.81
N HIS A 5 47.79 12.04 64.04
CA HIS A 5 46.87 11.50 63.04
C HIS A 5 46.30 12.66 62.20
N GLY A 6 46.76 12.78 60.95
CA GLY A 6 46.25 13.75 59.99
C GLY A 6 44.82 13.39 59.56
N THR A 7 43.92 14.36 59.66
CA THR A 7 42.49 14.22 59.35
C THR A 7 42.25 14.44 57.86
N HIS A 8 42.26 13.35 57.08
CA HIS A 8 41.76 13.33 55.69
C HIS A 8 40.23 13.37 55.69
N ARG A 9 39.63 14.54 55.93
CA ARG A 9 38.16 14.70 55.90
C ARG A 9 37.65 15.62 54.78
N HIS A 10 38.57 16.25 54.04
CA HIS A 10 38.25 17.20 52.98
C HIS A 10 38.22 16.59 51.58
N ASP A 11 38.90 15.46 51.35
CA ASP A 11 39.04 14.86 50.01
C ASP A 11 37.81 14.00 49.60
N ASP A 12 37.14 13.37 50.56
CA ASP A 12 36.00 12.47 50.27
C ASP A 12 34.75 13.21 49.77
N ARG A 13 34.57 14.48 50.20
CA ARG A 13 33.40 15.29 49.81
C ARG A 13 33.47 15.73 48.35
N GLY A 14 34.67 16.02 47.85
CA GLY A 14 34.90 16.35 46.45
C GLY A 14 34.72 15.14 45.54
N ALA A 15 35.27 13.99 45.95
CA ALA A 15 35.13 12.74 45.21
C ALA A 15 33.66 12.28 45.08
N ALA A 16 32.87 12.40 46.15
CA ALA A 16 31.45 12.04 46.12
C ALA A 16 30.63 12.91 45.15
N LEU A 17 30.95 14.22 45.05
CA LEU A 17 30.25 15.14 44.16
C LEU A 17 30.57 14.86 42.68
N ILE A 18 31.83 14.55 42.36
CA ILE A 18 32.23 14.16 41.00
C ILE A 18 31.57 12.84 40.58
N LEU A 19 31.50 11.85 41.48
CA LEU A 19 30.82 10.58 41.21
C LEU A 19 29.33 10.79 40.94
N ALA A 20 28.66 11.64 41.74
CA ALA A 20 27.25 11.96 41.54
C ALA A 20 26.99 12.61 40.17
N ILE A 21 27.83 13.56 39.75
CA ILE A 21 27.71 14.20 38.42
C ILE A 21 27.94 13.17 37.30
N GLY A 22 28.98 12.33 37.42
CA GLY A 22 29.26 11.29 36.43
C GLY A 22 28.10 10.31 36.27
N PHE A 23 27.46 9.92 37.37
CA PHE A 23 26.29 9.05 37.35
C PHE A 23 25.08 9.72 36.66
N ILE A 24 24.81 11.00 36.94
CA ILE A 24 23.74 11.76 36.28
C ILE A 24 23.98 11.86 34.77
N LEU A 25 25.22 12.10 34.34
CA LEU A 25 25.56 12.15 32.92
C LEU A 25 25.37 10.80 32.23
N LEU A 26 25.75 9.70 32.89
CA LEU A 26 25.57 8.36 32.36
C LEU A 26 24.08 8.00 32.21
N ILE A 27 23.25 8.31 33.20
CA ILE A 27 21.80 8.12 33.09
C ILE A 27 21.23 8.97 31.95
N SER A 28 21.66 10.23 31.83
CA SER A 28 21.19 11.13 30.79
C SER A 28 21.53 10.62 29.39
N ALA A 29 22.72 10.05 29.21
CA ALA A 29 23.13 9.43 27.96
C ALA A 29 22.29 8.20 27.61
N ILE A 30 21.96 7.35 28.60
CA ILE A 30 21.10 6.17 28.40
C ILE A 30 19.68 6.61 28.00
N VAL A 31 19.11 7.58 28.72
CA VAL A 31 17.76 8.10 28.41
C VAL A 31 17.72 8.75 27.03
N GLY A 32 18.76 9.52 26.66
CA GLY A 32 18.90 10.10 25.32
C GLY A 32 18.97 9.03 24.22
N GLY A 33 19.73 7.96 24.44
CA GLY A 33 19.79 6.83 23.50
C GLY A 33 18.45 6.13 23.32
N LEU A 34 17.72 5.88 24.41
CA LEU A 34 16.38 5.29 24.37
C LEU A 34 15.37 6.18 23.65
N ALA A 35 15.43 7.50 23.87
CA ALA A 35 14.57 8.44 23.17
C ALA A 35 14.79 8.38 21.64
N ALA A 36 16.04 8.35 21.19
CA ALA A 36 16.39 8.22 19.77
C ALA A 36 15.90 6.89 19.14
N LEU A 37 15.98 5.79 19.90
CA LEU A 37 15.46 4.48 19.48
C LEU A 37 13.93 4.48 19.32
N ILE A 38 13.21 5.14 20.25
CA ILE A 38 11.75 5.26 20.18
C ILE A 38 11.34 6.10 18.98
N THR A 39 11.98 7.25 18.74
CA THR A 39 11.67 8.10 17.58
C THR A 39 11.93 7.39 16.27
N SER A 40 13.05 6.68 16.14
CA SER A 40 13.36 5.89 14.95
C SER A 40 12.34 4.77 14.71
N SER A 41 11.89 4.11 15.78
CA SER A 41 10.86 3.06 15.70
C SER A 41 9.50 3.61 15.27
N LEU A 42 9.14 4.82 15.71
CA LEU A 42 7.89 5.48 15.33
C LEU A 42 7.92 5.95 13.87
N ASP A 43 9.04 6.49 13.40
CA ASP A 43 9.19 6.96 12.01
C ASP A 43 9.11 5.79 11.00
N ASN A 44 9.77 4.68 11.32
CA ASN A 44 9.66 3.45 10.54
C ASN A 44 8.22 2.92 10.51
N ARG A 45 7.50 2.95 11.65
CA ARG A 45 6.09 2.53 11.69
C ARG A 45 5.20 3.41 10.80
N GLY A 46 5.37 4.73 10.85
CA GLY A 46 4.58 5.65 10.01
C GLY A 46 4.74 5.39 8.52
N THR A 47 5.97 5.07 8.09
CA THR A 47 6.24 4.73 6.69
C THR A 47 5.58 3.41 6.29
N LEU A 48 5.70 2.35 7.11
CA LEU A 48 5.06 1.07 6.82
C LEU A 48 3.53 1.17 6.77
N ASP A 49 2.92 1.91 7.71
CA ASP A 49 1.47 2.09 7.75
C ASP A 49 0.97 2.85 6.52
N THR A 50 1.73 3.83 6.05
CA THR A 50 1.42 4.55 4.80
C THR A 50 1.45 3.63 3.59
N ILE A 51 2.46 2.77 3.46
CA ILE A 51 2.57 1.81 2.36
C ILE A 51 1.39 0.82 2.39
N ARG A 52 1.07 0.27 3.56
CA ARG A 52 -0.07 -0.65 3.73
C ARG A 52 -1.40 0.01 3.40
N ASN A 53 -1.63 1.23 3.88
CA ASN A 53 -2.84 1.97 3.58
C ASN A 53 -3.03 2.18 2.07
N ARG A 54 -1.94 2.49 1.34
CA ARG A 54 -1.99 2.60 -0.13
C ARG A 54 -2.32 1.28 -0.81
N GLN A 55 -1.74 0.17 -0.34
CA GLN A 55 -2.04 -1.16 -0.87
C GLN A 55 -3.51 -1.56 -0.63
N TYR A 56 -4.05 -1.34 0.57
CA TYR A 56 -5.46 -1.60 0.86
C TYR A 56 -6.40 -0.71 0.05
N ALA A 57 -6.07 0.57 -0.12
CA ALA A 57 -6.85 1.47 -0.96
C ALA A 57 -6.83 1.03 -2.44
N ALA A 58 -5.69 0.55 -2.93
CA ALA A 58 -5.56 0.01 -4.29
C ALA A 58 -6.34 -1.29 -4.51
N ASP A 59 -6.34 -2.20 -3.54
CA ASP A 59 -7.14 -3.42 -3.58
C ASP A 59 -8.64 -3.08 -3.62
N ALA A 60 -9.10 -2.21 -2.71
CA ALA A 60 -10.47 -1.73 -2.67
C ALA A 60 -10.88 -1.03 -3.99
N GLY A 61 -9.99 -0.21 -4.56
CA GLY A 61 -10.23 0.44 -5.85
C GLY A 61 -10.41 -0.56 -6.99
N ILE A 62 -9.60 -1.61 -7.06
CA ILE A 62 -9.76 -2.67 -8.08
C ILE A 62 -11.06 -3.43 -7.88
N GLN A 63 -11.43 -3.75 -6.64
CA GLN A 63 -12.69 -4.44 -6.34
C GLN A 63 -13.92 -3.60 -6.73
N ASP A 64 -13.88 -2.29 -6.50
CA ASP A 64 -14.92 -1.37 -6.96
C ASP A 64 -15.00 -1.35 -8.49
N ALA A 65 -13.86 -1.19 -9.18
CA ALA A 65 -13.80 -1.21 -10.64
C ALA A 65 -14.35 -2.51 -11.25
N ILE A 66 -14.02 -3.67 -10.66
CA ILE A 66 -14.57 -4.98 -11.07
C ILE A 66 -16.09 -5.00 -10.86
N THR A 67 -16.57 -4.50 -9.73
CA THR A 67 -18.00 -4.45 -9.40
C THR A 67 -18.76 -3.58 -10.41
N GLN A 68 -18.20 -2.44 -10.79
CA GLN A 68 -18.79 -1.58 -11.82
C GLN A 68 -18.85 -2.30 -13.17
N VAL A 69 -17.80 -3.00 -13.59
CA VAL A 69 -17.80 -3.82 -14.83
C VAL A 69 -18.87 -4.91 -14.79
N ARG A 70 -19.08 -5.55 -13.64
CA ARG A 70 -20.15 -6.55 -13.46
C ARG A 70 -21.56 -5.94 -13.58
N SER A 71 -21.74 -4.70 -13.10
CA SER A 71 -23.03 -4.01 -13.10
C SER A 71 -23.48 -3.51 -14.47
N VAL A 72 -22.58 -3.50 -15.47
CA VAL A 72 -22.90 -3.02 -16.82
C VAL A 72 -23.79 -4.04 -17.54
N THR A 73 -25.10 -3.75 -17.58
CA THR A 73 -26.12 -4.57 -18.26
C THR A 73 -26.26 -4.23 -19.74
N ASN A 74 -25.88 -3.01 -20.16
CA ASN A 74 -25.91 -2.57 -21.56
C ASN A 74 -24.57 -1.95 -21.97
N ARG A 75 -23.81 -2.73 -22.75
CA ARG A 75 -22.41 -2.49 -23.13
C ARG A 75 -22.22 -1.52 -24.32
N THR A 76 -23.29 -0.81 -24.69
CA THR A 76 -23.22 0.36 -25.59
C THR A 76 -22.97 1.67 -24.83
N SER A 77 -23.16 1.62 -23.51
CA SER A 77 -22.82 2.70 -22.61
C SER A 77 -21.29 2.81 -22.55
N ALA A 78 -20.74 4.01 -22.74
CA ALA A 78 -19.30 4.31 -22.66
C ALA A 78 -18.76 4.17 -21.22
N LEU A 79 -18.97 3.01 -20.60
CA LEU A 79 -18.43 2.69 -19.29
C LEU A 79 -16.98 2.28 -19.43
N ALA A 80 -16.15 3.02 -18.71
CA ALA A 80 -14.72 2.95 -18.46
C ALA A 80 -13.95 1.69 -18.87
N CYS A 81 -14.49 0.53 -18.52
CA CYS A 81 -13.79 -0.75 -18.53
C CYS A 81 -14.63 -1.84 -19.19
N ASP A 82 -15.62 -1.42 -19.96
CA ASP A 82 -16.44 -2.31 -20.76
C ASP A 82 -15.55 -3.04 -21.80
N PRO A 83 -15.47 -4.38 -21.75
CA PRO A 83 -14.74 -5.19 -22.73
C PRO A 83 -15.17 -4.99 -24.20
N SER A 84 -16.32 -4.35 -24.42
CA SER A 84 -17.00 -4.08 -25.69
C SER A 84 -16.95 -2.60 -26.11
N ALA A 85 -16.70 -1.65 -25.20
CA ALA A 85 -16.67 -0.22 -25.53
C ALA A 85 -15.29 0.26 -26.04
N PRO A 86 -15.19 1.42 -26.73
CA PRO A 86 -13.91 2.03 -27.10
C PRO A 86 -13.10 2.38 -25.83
N LEU A 87 -11.77 2.23 -25.89
CA LEU A 87 -10.83 2.45 -24.78
C LEU A 87 -10.93 3.88 -24.23
N THR A 88 -11.89 4.10 -23.35
CA THR A 88 -12.10 5.39 -22.70
C THR A 88 -11.67 5.20 -21.27
N TYR A 89 -10.49 5.72 -21.02
CA TYR A 89 -9.88 5.73 -19.72
C TYR A 89 -10.79 6.47 -18.72
N VAL A 90 -11.32 5.79 -17.70
CA VAL A 90 -12.04 6.49 -16.63
C VAL A 90 -11.35 6.16 -15.32
N PRO A 91 -10.81 7.17 -14.63
CA PRO A 91 -10.18 6.97 -13.34
C PRO A 91 -11.25 6.65 -12.30
N PHE A 92 -11.16 5.49 -11.66
CA PHE A 92 -11.81 5.30 -10.37
C PHE A 92 -10.92 5.92 -9.31
N THR A 93 -11.36 7.04 -8.75
CA THR A 93 -10.68 7.68 -7.63
C THR A 93 -11.38 7.29 -6.34
N THR A 94 -10.80 6.37 -5.58
CA THR A 94 -11.21 6.12 -4.20
C THR A 94 -10.26 6.84 -3.26
N ALA A 95 -10.81 7.79 -2.50
CA ALA A 95 -10.09 8.42 -1.40
C ALA A 95 -10.31 7.60 -0.14
N LEU A 96 -9.35 6.75 0.22
CA LEU A 96 -9.34 6.01 1.48
C LEU A 96 -8.16 6.50 2.32
N ASN A 97 -8.45 6.97 3.54
CA ASN A 97 -7.45 7.40 4.52
C ASN A 97 -6.44 8.43 3.95
N SER A 98 -6.93 9.44 3.21
CA SER A 98 -6.13 10.48 2.55
C SER A 98 -5.23 10.02 1.39
N SER A 99 -5.31 8.75 0.99
CA SER A 99 -4.68 8.24 -0.23
C SER A 99 -5.71 8.24 -1.36
N ASN A 100 -5.45 9.02 -2.41
CA ASN A 100 -6.26 8.99 -3.62
C ASN A 100 -5.67 7.95 -4.57
N ILE A 101 -6.40 6.86 -4.79
CA ILE A 101 -5.97 5.79 -5.69
C ILE A 101 -6.76 5.87 -6.98
N ARG A 102 -6.04 5.80 -8.09
CA ARG A 102 -6.58 5.72 -9.44
C ARG A 102 -6.50 4.29 -9.93
N VAL A 103 -7.58 3.81 -10.53
CA VAL A 103 -7.60 2.51 -11.21
C VAL A 103 -7.88 2.68 -12.69
N ASP A 104 -7.02 2.05 -13.47
CA ASP A 104 -7.02 2.04 -14.92
C ASP A 104 -7.41 0.65 -15.39
N CYS A 105 -8.02 0.59 -16.57
CA CYS A 105 -8.37 -0.66 -17.17
C CYS A 105 -8.00 -0.69 -18.65
N ALA A 106 -7.50 -1.83 -19.09
CA ALA A 106 -7.19 -2.10 -20.48
C ALA A 106 -7.76 -3.46 -20.88
N LYS A 107 -8.27 -3.55 -22.11
CA LYS A 107 -8.76 -4.82 -22.66
C LYS A 107 -7.59 -5.71 -23.03
N ALA A 108 -7.64 -6.97 -22.60
CA ALA A 108 -6.80 -8.04 -23.07
C ALA A 108 -7.69 -9.03 -23.82
N PHE A 109 -7.74 -8.93 -25.15
CA PHE A 109 -8.54 -9.86 -25.93
C PHE A 109 -7.93 -11.26 -25.88
N GLY A 110 -8.71 -12.23 -25.38
CA GLY A 110 -8.41 -13.65 -25.46
C GLY A 110 -9.56 -14.37 -26.17
N VAL A 111 -9.27 -15.39 -26.97
CA VAL A 111 -10.29 -16.26 -27.55
C VAL A 111 -10.14 -17.62 -26.87
N ALA A 112 -11.14 -18.07 -26.11
CA ALA A 112 -11.17 -19.44 -25.62
C ALA A 112 -12.18 -20.24 -26.45
N GLY A 113 -11.71 -21.32 -27.08
CA GLY A 113 -12.60 -22.32 -27.65
C GLY A 113 -13.20 -23.16 -26.53
N SER A 114 -14.54 -23.22 -26.45
CA SER A 114 -15.22 -24.20 -25.61
C SER A 114 -15.43 -25.49 -26.39
N THR A 115 -15.41 -26.63 -25.70
CA THR A 115 -15.62 -27.98 -26.26
C THR A 115 -16.98 -28.14 -26.94
N ASP A 116 -17.94 -27.27 -26.63
CA ASP A 116 -19.32 -27.30 -27.15
C ASP A 116 -19.54 -26.49 -28.46
N ASN A 117 -18.50 -26.21 -29.25
CA ASN A 117 -18.56 -25.37 -30.46
C ASN A 117 -19.06 -23.92 -30.22
N TYR A 118 -19.12 -23.46 -28.98
CA TYR A 118 -19.35 -22.06 -28.64
C TYR A 118 -18.01 -21.33 -28.50
N VAL A 119 -17.85 -20.22 -29.22
CA VAL A 119 -16.75 -19.27 -28.99
C VAL A 119 -17.11 -18.44 -27.76
N LEU A 120 -16.57 -18.82 -26.60
CA LEU A 120 -16.58 -17.93 -25.45
C LEU A 120 -15.46 -16.92 -25.68
N ALA A 121 -15.82 -15.71 -26.12
CA ALA A 121 -14.87 -14.61 -26.13
C ALA A 121 -14.46 -14.35 -24.68
N GLN A 122 -13.22 -14.70 -24.31
CA GLN A 122 -12.66 -14.31 -23.02
C GLN A 122 -12.49 -12.81 -23.04
N ARG A 123 -13.20 -12.16 -22.12
CA ARG A 123 -13.23 -10.71 -22.02
C ARG A 123 -12.31 -10.33 -20.88
N ASN A 124 -11.02 -10.61 -21.05
CA ASN A 124 -10.05 -10.26 -20.04
C ASN A 124 -9.90 -8.74 -19.99
N VAL A 125 -9.93 -8.22 -18.78
CA VAL A 125 -9.64 -6.82 -18.47
C VAL A 125 -8.48 -6.81 -17.49
N ILE A 126 -7.48 -6.00 -17.82
CA ILE A 126 -6.33 -5.74 -16.97
C ILE A 126 -6.63 -4.46 -16.20
N PHE A 127 -6.80 -4.58 -14.90
CA PHE A 127 -6.90 -3.47 -13.97
C PHE A 127 -5.51 -3.12 -13.44
N THR A 128 -5.20 -1.82 -13.38
CA THR A 128 -3.92 -1.30 -12.90
C THR A 128 -4.20 -0.16 -11.94
N ALA A 129 -3.80 -0.30 -10.68
CA ALA A 129 -3.99 0.71 -9.65
C ALA A 129 -2.67 1.43 -9.35
N CYS A 130 -2.73 2.76 -9.21
CA CYS A 130 -1.60 3.60 -8.84
C CYS A 130 -2.07 4.79 -7.99
N VAL A 131 -1.14 5.51 -7.37
CA VAL A 131 -1.47 6.79 -6.72
C VAL A 131 -1.98 7.76 -7.79
N ASP A 132 -3.12 8.40 -7.53
CA ASP A 132 -3.68 9.36 -8.47
C ASP A 132 -2.79 10.61 -8.56
N THR A 133 -2.25 10.84 -9.75
CA THR A 133 -1.45 12.02 -10.09
C THR A 133 -2.14 12.87 -11.15
N GLY A 134 -3.40 12.58 -11.48
CA GLY A 134 -4.11 13.13 -12.65
C GLY A 134 -3.67 12.50 -13.98
N SER A 135 -2.60 11.71 -13.99
CA SER A 135 -2.08 10.99 -15.17
C SER A 135 -2.25 9.48 -15.05
N ALA A 136 -2.06 8.77 -16.16
CA ALA A 136 -2.29 7.34 -16.19
C ALA A 136 -1.25 6.49 -15.45
N CYS A 137 -1.67 5.34 -14.94
CA CYS A 137 -0.77 4.37 -14.35
C CYS A 137 0.21 3.90 -15.42
N THR A 138 1.49 4.14 -15.14
CA THR A 138 2.63 3.66 -15.90
C THR A 138 3.20 2.43 -15.21
N THR A 139 4.00 1.63 -15.92
CA THR A 139 4.66 0.47 -15.33
C THR A 139 5.53 0.80 -14.10
N ALA A 140 5.99 2.05 -13.97
CA ALA A 140 6.83 2.50 -12.87
C ALA A 140 6.06 2.89 -11.58
N ASN A 141 4.74 3.15 -11.65
CA ASN A 141 3.95 3.61 -10.51
C ASN A 141 2.77 2.70 -10.16
N VAL A 142 2.72 1.51 -10.76
CA VAL A 142 1.72 0.48 -10.41
C VAL A 142 1.95 0.00 -8.99
N ILE A 143 0.88 0.00 -8.19
CA ILE A 143 0.82 -0.64 -6.87
C ILE A 143 0.24 -2.05 -7.02
N ILE A 144 -0.88 -2.19 -7.73
CA ILE A 144 -1.52 -3.48 -7.98
C ILE A 144 -1.90 -3.59 -9.45
N ARG A 145 -1.69 -4.77 -10.02
CA ARG A 145 -2.20 -5.14 -11.33
C ARG A 145 -2.98 -6.43 -11.22
N ALA A 146 -4.20 -6.44 -11.73
CA ALA A 146 -5.07 -7.60 -11.73
C ALA A 146 -5.57 -7.88 -13.15
N GLN A 147 -5.56 -9.15 -13.55
CA GLN A 147 -6.21 -9.57 -14.79
C GLN A 147 -7.44 -10.38 -14.44
N VAL A 148 -8.59 -9.96 -14.95
CA VAL A 148 -9.88 -10.55 -14.63
C VAL A 148 -10.60 -10.89 -15.92
N ASP A 149 -11.03 -12.13 -16.05
CA ASP A 149 -11.91 -12.59 -17.13
C ASP A 149 -13.36 -12.45 -16.73
N PHE A 150 -14.16 -11.90 -17.64
CA PHE A 150 -15.59 -11.75 -17.48
C PHE A 150 -16.29 -12.68 -18.47
N GLU A 151 -16.81 -13.79 -17.94
CA GLU A 151 -17.63 -14.70 -18.72
C GLU A 151 -19.03 -14.11 -18.91
N GLN A 152 -19.51 -14.17 -20.15
CA GLN A 152 -20.86 -13.74 -20.48
C GLN A 152 -21.40 -14.53 -21.67
N LYS A 153 -22.73 -14.61 -21.75
CA LYS A 153 -23.41 -15.01 -22.97
C LYS A 153 -23.37 -13.84 -23.98
N TYR A 154 -23.44 -14.16 -25.28
CA TYR A 154 -23.19 -13.28 -26.44
C TYR A 154 -23.75 -11.83 -26.32
N ALA A 155 -24.87 -11.64 -25.62
CA ALA A 155 -25.31 -10.36 -25.07
C ALA A 155 -25.95 -10.60 -23.69
N GLY A 156 -25.60 -9.81 -22.68
CA GLY A 156 -26.18 -9.93 -21.34
C GLY A 156 -25.24 -9.52 -20.21
N ALA A 157 -25.74 -9.67 -18.97
CA ALA A 157 -24.95 -9.45 -17.77
C ALA A 157 -23.79 -10.45 -17.67
N VAL A 158 -22.74 -10.07 -16.95
CA VAL A 158 -21.64 -10.97 -16.57
C VAL A 158 -22.23 -12.12 -15.75
N THR A 159 -22.04 -13.35 -16.20
CA THR A 159 -22.50 -14.56 -15.49
C THR A 159 -21.47 -15.02 -14.46
N THR A 160 -20.19 -14.95 -14.84
CA THR A 160 -19.08 -15.42 -14.02
C THR A 160 -17.90 -14.47 -14.14
N THR A 161 -17.09 -14.38 -13.09
CA THR A 161 -15.87 -13.57 -13.10
C THR A 161 -14.73 -14.38 -12.52
N PHE A 162 -13.62 -14.47 -13.24
CA PHE A 162 -12.45 -15.21 -12.84
C PHE A 162 -11.24 -14.30 -12.73
N VAL A 163 -10.55 -14.31 -11.58
CA VAL A 163 -9.27 -13.62 -11.44
C VAL A 163 -8.19 -14.51 -12.04
N GLN A 164 -7.58 -14.08 -13.15
CA GLN A 164 -6.52 -14.81 -13.83
C GLN A 164 -5.14 -14.52 -13.22
N SER A 165 -4.91 -13.27 -12.81
CA SER A 165 -3.70 -12.90 -12.08
C SER A 165 -3.95 -11.73 -11.15
N TRP A 166 -3.17 -11.69 -10.08
CA TRP A 166 -3.14 -10.59 -9.11
C TRP A 166 -1.70 -10.40 -8.66
N SER A 167 -1.11 -9.25 -8.99
CA SER A 167 0.27 -8.91 -8.64
C SER A 167 0.31 -7.60 -7.87
N VAL A 168 1.03 -7.60 -6.76
CA VAL A 168 1.33 -6.42 -5.96
C VAL A 168 2.78 -6.02 -6.23
N ASN A 169 2.98 -4.78 -6.65
CA ASN A 169 4.30 -4.18 -6.83
C ASN A 169 4.56 -3.28 -5.61
N GLN A 170 5.73 -3.46 -4.98
CA GLN A 170 6.20 -2.64 -3.86
C GLN A 170 7.13 -1.54 -4.35
#